data_AF-A0A6P0XHL2-F1
#
_entry.id   AF-A0A6P0XHL2-F1
#
_cell.length_a   1.000
_cell.length_b   1.000
_cell.length_c   1.000
_cell.angle_alpha   90.00
_cell.angle_beta   90.00
_cell.angle_gamma   90.00
#
_symmetry.space_group_name_H-M   'P 1'
#
loop_
_entity.id
_entity.type
_entity.pdbx_description
1 polymer ?
#
loop_
_entity_poly.entity_id
_entity_poly.type
_entity_poly.pdbx_seq_one_letter_code
_entity_poly.pdbx_strand_id
1 'polypeptide(L)'
;MKPLTRQNKSQVVIRPLEYRDLEAIKNLCRETPEVQHNHRDVTFNLSPISLSQKLPQISRWYWPIKLLSLFPNPCKYLLTSYVAEVDGQIKGAIQVSPSNRTRSSWRVEGIVTEETGTNRGIGSQLLRYCFEKIWEARTWLLEVNVNDKETMALYRQNGFQPLAQITYWTITPQKLQELALSQPNLPNLLPISNADAQLLYQLDTVSMPPLVRQVFDRHIPDFQTSFVSSLMEGVRQWVNHTELVSGYVFEPQRKAAIGYFQVQLCRDGTQPHIAQLTVHPAYTWLYPELLSQMATLAQDFPHQSLQLASIDYQPEREAYLEKIKAQQIEHSLLMSRSVWHKLRESKSVISDLQFSEVLQGLQPVRKPVPSRSSLLKIMQNNHGKSSNSQNKTNNNYYWEATSEQVNSASELSISPNSQSGEEDDNGKI
;
A
#
# COMPACT_ATOMS: atom_id res chain seq x y z
N MET A 1 16.40 -2.72 -61.56
CA MET A 1 15.63 -3.31 -60.45
C MET A 1 16.56 -3.46 -59.26
N LYS A 2 16.42 -2.62 -58.23
CA LYS A 2 17.15 -2.76 -56.96
C LYS A 2 16.30 -3.63 -56.02
N PRO A 3 16.86 -4.66 -55.36
CA PRO A 3 16.08 -5.47 -54.44
C PRO A 3 15.75 -4.65 -53.19
N LEU A 4 14.49 -4.66 -52.77
CA LEU A 4 14.06 -4.15 -51.48
C LEU A 4 14.69 -5.00 -50.39
N THR A 5 15.63 -4.43 -49.64
CA THR A 5 16.10 -4.97 -48.37
C THR A 5 14.92 -5.01 -47.40
N ARG A 6 14.41 -6.22 -47.17
CA ARG A 6 13.46 -6.54 -46.12
C ARG A 6 14.14 -6.24 -44.78
N GLN A 7 13.82 -5.11 -44.16
CA GLN A 7 14.27 -4.81 -42.80
C GLN A 7 13.75 -5.91 -41.86
N ASN A 8 14.66 -6.78 -41.43
CA ASN A 8 14.40 -7.74 -40.36
C ASN A 8 14.23 -6.91 -39.08
N LYS A 9 12.98 -6.69 -38.65
CA LYS A 9 12.74 -6.20 -37.28
C LYS A 9 13.22 -7.31 -36.36
N SER A 10 14.33 -7.12 -35.66
CA SER A 10 14.76 -7.99 -34.57
C SER A 10 13.58 -8.18 -33.63
N GLN A 11 13.08 -9.41 -33.55
CA GLN A 11 11.88 -9.72 -32.78
C GLN A 11 12.26 -9.77 -31.31
N VAL A 12 11.76 -8.83 -30.52
CA VAL A 12 11.96 -8.82 -29.06
C VAL A 12 11.12 -9.95 -28.46
N VAL A 13 11.77 -10.88 -27.77
CA VAL A 13 11.12 -11.99 -27.07
C VAL A 13 11.12 -11.68 -25.58
N ILE A 14 9.94 -11.59 -24.98
CA ILE A 14 9.80 -11.34 -23.53
C ILE A 14 9.44 -12.65 -22.84
N ARG A 15 10.26 -13.06 -21.87
CA ARG A 15 10.09 -14.31 -21.12
C ARG A 15 10.31 -14.11 -19.61
N PRO A 16 9.77 -15.01 -18.76
CA PRO A 16 10.08 -15.01 -17.33
C PRO A 16 11.58 -15.19 -17.07
N LEU A 17 12.05 -14.62 -15.96
CA LEU A 17 13.43 -14.72 -15.51
C LEU A 17 13.85 -16.18 -15.25
N GLU A 18 14.95 -16.60 -15.87
CA GLU A 18 15.59 -17.90 -15.63
C GLU A 18 16.91 -17.72 -14.86
N TYR A 19 17.38 -18.77 -14.19
CA TYR A 19 18.62 -18.72 -13.40
C TYR A 19 19.84 -18.29 -14.23
N ARG A 20 19.92 -18.74 -15.49
CA ARG A 20 21.02 -18.39 -16.42
C ARG A 20 21.10 -16.90 -16.74
N ASP A 21 19.98 -16.18 -16.59
CA ASP A 21 19.88 -14.76 -16.93
C ASP A 21 20.41 -13.87 -15.79
N LEU A 22 20.55 -14.42 -14.57
CA LEU A 22 20.95 -13.64 -13.39
C LEU A 22 22.31 -12.97 -13.58
N GLU A 23 23.25 -13.64 -14.25
CA GLU A 23 24.58 -13.11 -14.50
C GLU A 23 24.56 -12.01 -15.58
N ALA A 24 23.81 -12.20 -16.64
CA ALA A 24 23.62 -11.19 -17.68
C ALA A 24 22.94 -9.93 -17.13
N ILE A 25 21.92 -10.09 -16.27
CA ILE A 25 21.25 -8.96 -15.62
C ILE A 25 22.19 -8.27 -14.63
N LYS A 26 23.01 -9.03 -13.90
CA LYS A 26 24.04 -8.44 -13.02
C LYS A 26 25.02 -7.58 -13.81
N ASN A 27 25.41 -8.01 -15.02
CA ASN A 27 26.27 -7.24 -15.90
C ASN A 27 25.55 -6.00 -16.44
N LEU A 28 24.30 -6.12 -16.87
CA LEU A 28 23.45 -4.99 -17.26
C LEU A 28 23.29 -3.95 -16.14
N CYS A 29 23.08 -4.39 -14.89
CA CYS A 29 23.02 -3.50 -13.73
C CYS A 29 24.36 -2.86 -13.37
N ARG A 30 25.49 -3.41 -13.84
CA ARG A 30 26.83 -2.81 -13.64
C ARG A 30 27.18 -1.82 -14.74
N GLU A 31 26.79 -2.13 -15.98
CA GLU A 31 27.04 -1.32 -17.17
C GLU A 31 26.08 -0.15 -17.28
N THR A 32 24.84 -0.33 -16.82
CA THR A 32 23.89 0.75 -16.62
C THR A 32 24.10 1.26 -15.20
N PRO A 33 24.69 2.44 -14.98
CA PRO A 33 24.70 3.04 -13.66
C PRO A 33 23.25 3.47 -13.37
N GLU A 34 22.43 2.53 -12.88
CA GLU A 34 21.38 2.95 -11.97
C GLU A 34 22.11 3.72 -10.87
N VAL A 35 21.76 5.00 -10.72
CA VAL A 35 22.16 5.77 -9.55
C VAL A 35 21.84 4.87 -8.37
N GLN A 36 22.87 4.40 -7.67
CA GLN A 36 22.75 3.44 -6.58
C GLN A 36 21.98 4.11 -5.46
N HIS A 37 20.65 4.03 -5.52
CA HIS A 37 19.79 4.55 -4.48
C HIS A 37 19.80 3.54 -3.34
N ASN A 38 20.82 3.65 -2.49
CA ASN A 38 21.00 2.88 -1.26
C ASN A 38 19.88 3.12 -0.22
N HIS A 39 18.83 3.88 -0.57
CA HIS A 39 17.77 4.37 0.31
C HIS A 39 16.38 3.82 -0.04
N ARG A 40 16.29 2.91 -1.01
CA ARG A 40 15.02 2.36 -1.53
C ARG A 40 14.27 1.46 -0.53
N ASP A 41 14.86 1.05 0.59
CA ASP A 41 14.17 0.22 1.60
C ASP A 41 13.33 1.03 2.63
N VAL A 42 13.33 2.37 2.54
CA VAL A 42 12.84 3.25 3.62
C VAL A 42 11.32 3.23 3.84
N THR A 43 10.56 2.67 2.90
CA THR A 43 9.12 2.51 3.02
C THR A 43 8.76 1.02 3.09
N PHE A 44 8.49 0.44 4.27
CA PHE A 44 8.19 -1.01 4.36
C PHE A 44 7.03 -1.48 3.47
N ASN A 45 6.07 -0.59 3.20
CA ASN A 45 4.93 -0.86 2.32
C ASN A 45 5.13 -0.39 0.86
N LEU A 46 6.18 0.41 0.58
CA LEU A 46 6.47 0.98 -0.74
C LEU A 46 7.84 0.57 -1.32
N SER A 47 8.66 -0.16 -0.57
CA SER A 47 10.05 -0.41 -0.94
C SER A 47 10.14 -1.24 -2.22
N PRO A 48 10.90 -0.75 -3.22
CA PRO A 48 11.28 -1.56 -4.35
C PRO A 48 12.25 -2.63 -3.89
N ILE A 49 11.82 -3.88 -3.95
CA ILE A 49 12.72 -5.02 -3.85
C ILE A 49 13.64 -4.95 -5.08
N SER A 50 14.75 -4.23 -4.98
CA SER A 50 15.63 -3.99 -6.12
C SER A 50 16.36 -5.28 -6.49
N LEU A 51 16.19 -5.69 -7.74
CA LEU A 51 16.80 -6.89 -8.32
C LEU A 51 18.31 -6.92 -8.04
N SER A 52 18.99 -5.78 -8.19
CA SER A 52 20.43 -5.60 -8.00
C SER A 52 20.94 -5.95 -6.59
N GLN A 53 20.21 -5.56 -5.53
CA GLN A 53 20.61 -5.80 -4.14
C GLN A 53 20.35 -7.24 -3.69
N LYS A 54 19.30 -7.88 -4.22
CA LYS A 54 18.98 -9.28 -3.88
C LYS A 54 19.59 -10.32 -4.82
N LEU A 55 20.19 -9.94 -5.96
CA LEU A 55 20.90 -10.86 -6.86
C LEU A 55 21.80 -11.89 -6.13
N PRO A 56 22.66 -11.51 -5.15
CA PRO A 56 23.48 -12.49 -4.43
C PRO A 56 22.70 -13.41 -3.47
N GLN A 57 21.57 -12.96 -2.93
CA GLN A 57 20.72 -13.76 -2.04
C GLN A 57 19.77 -14.67 -2.84
N ILE A 58 19.23 -14.16 -3.95
CA ILE A 58 18.41 -14.89 -4.92
C ILE A 58 19.25 -15.95 -5.62
N SER A 59 20.49 -15.68 -6.03
CA SER A 59 21.33 -16.71 -6.65
C SER A 59 21.60 -17.87 -5.69
N ARG A 60 21.84 -17.59 -4.40
CA ARG A 60 22.08 -18.61 -3.37
C ARG A 60 20.83 -19.43 -3.00
N TRP A 61 19.65 -18.82 -3.05
CA TRP A 61 18.39 -19.45 -2.64
C TRP A 61 17.41 -19.68 -3.80
N TYR A 62 17.85 -19.59 -5.05
CA TYR A 62 16.98 -19.62 -6.22
C TYR A 62 16.15 -20.90 -6.28
N TRP A 63 16.79 -22.06 -6.10
CA TRP A 63 16.13 -23.36 -6.20
C TRP A 63 15.13 -23.59 -5.05
N PRO A 64 15.49 -23.32 -3.78
CA PRO A 64 14.51 -23.32 -2.68
C PRO A 64 13.32 -22.37 -2.90
N ILE A 65 13.58 -21.12 -3.34
CA ILE A 65 12.50 -20.13 -3.57
C ILE A 65 11.61 -20.56 -4.74
N LYS A 66 12.20 -21.14 -5.80
CA LYS A 66 11.46 -21.67 -6.96
C LYS A 66 10.64 -22.91 -6.62
N LEU A 67 11.11 -23.75 -5.69
CA LEU A 67 10.32 -24.88 -5.18
C LEU A 67 9.17 -24.37 -4.30
N LEU A 68 9.43 -23.36 -3.46
CA LEU A 68 8.41 -22.74 -2.60
C LEU A 68 7.37 -21.94 -3.39
N SER A 69 7.72 -21.42 -4.58
CA SER A 69 6.78 -20.70 -5.44
C SER A 69 5.76 -21.60 -6.15
N LEU A 70 5.97 -22.93 -6.16
CA LEU A 70 4.98 -23.92 -6.62
C LEU A 70 3.81 -24.05 -5.63
N PHE A 71 4.01 -23.68 -4.37
CA PHE A 71 2.96 -23.59 -3.36
C PHE A 71 2.40 -22.16 -3.30
N PRO A 72 1.13 -21.97 -2.91
CA PRO A 72 0.53 -20.65 -2.71
C PRO A 72 1.19 -19.94 -1.51
N ASN A 73 2.38 -19.38 -1.74
CA ASN A 73 3.24 -18.74 -0.74
C ASN A 73 3.59 -17.31 -1.23
N PRO A 74 3.69 -16.30 -0.34
CA PRO A 74 4.19 -14.96 -0.66
C PRO A 74 5.50 -14.94 -1.49
N CYS A 75 6.37 -15.95 -1.37
CA CYS A 75 7.57 -16.10 -2.19
C CYS A 75 7.33 -16.20 -3.70
N LYS A 76 6.12 -16.58 -4.14
CA LYS A 76 5.80 -16.70 -5.57
C LYS A 76 6.04 -15.40 -6.33
N TYR A 77 5.81 -14.27 -5.67
CA TYR A 77 5.87 -12.96 -6.32
C TYR A 77 7.25 -12.32 -6.29
N LEU A 78 8.15 -12.80 -5.41
CA LEU A 78 9.55 -12.38 -5.35
C LEU A 78 10.31 -12.68 -6.65
N LEU A 79 9.79 -13.58 -7.49
CA LEU A 79 10.37 -13.99 -8.77
C LEU A 79 9.56 -13.49 -9.98
N THR A 80 8.65 -12.51 -9.81
CA THR A 80 7.90 -11.94 -10.95
C THR A 80 8.76 -10.92 -11.70
N SER A 81 9.80 -11.44 -12.32
CA SER A 81 10.71 -10.67 -13.18
C SER A 81 10.59 -11.18 -14.61
N TYR A 82 10.60 -10.24 -15.56
CA TYR A 82 10.59 -10.54 -16.98
C TYR A 82 11.83 -9.95 -17.64
N VAL A 83 12.30 -10.66 -18.65
CA VAL A 83 13.53 -10.33 -19.38
C VAL A 83 13.17 -10.17 -20.85
N ALA A 84 13.71 -9.13 -21.47
CA ALA A 84 13.63 -8.90 -22.90
C ALA A 84 14.92 -9.40 -23.57
N GLU A 85 14.75 -10.37 -24.46
CA GLU A 85 15.81 -10.95 -25.27
C GLU A 85 15.69 -10.46 -26.72
N VAL A 86 16.79 -9.98 -27.27
CA VAL A 86 16.92 -9.56 -28.67
C VAL A 86 18.15 -10.24 -29.25
N ASP A 87 17.97 -11.00 -30.33
CA ASP A 87 19.05 -11.72 -31.02
C ASP A 87 19.91 -12.62 -30.09
N GLY A 88 19.27 -13.25 -29.10
CA GLY A 88 19.93 -14.15 -28.13
C GLY A 88 20.64 -13.44 -26.97
N GLN A 89 20.60 -12.10 -26.92
CA GLN A 89 21.18 -11.30 -25.86
C GLN A 89 20.08 -10.64 -25.02
N ILE A 90 20.31 -10.56 -23.72
CA ILE A 90 19.40 -9.86 -22.81
C ILE A 90 19.65 -8.37 -22.96
N LYS A 91 18.62 -7.64 -23.39
CA LYS A 91 18.68 -6.18 -23.60
C LYS A 91 17.91 -5.40 -22.52
N GLY A 92 17.14 -6.08 -21.69
CA GLY A 92 16.49 -5.45 -20.54
C GLY A 92 15.77 -6.42 -19.61
N ALA A 93 15.45 -5.93 -18.41
CA ALA A 93 14.73 -6.65 -17.39
C ALA A 93 13.77 -5.72 -16.65
N ILE A 94 12.62 -6.25 -16.22
CA ILE A 94 11.64 -5.57 -15.39
C ILE A 94 11.28 -6.46 -14.21
N GLN A 95 11.14 -5.86 -13.04
CA GLN A 95 10.63 -6.53 -11.85
C GLN A 95 9.32 -5.88 -11.41
N VAL A 96 8.33 -6.73 -11.11
CA VAL A 96 7.01 -6.29 -10.63
C VAL A 96 6.58 -7.10 -9.42
N SER A 97 5.77 -6.51 -8.55
CA SER A 97 5.26 -7.16 -7.34
C SER A 97 3.84 -6.70 -7.01
N PRO A 98 2.99 -7.52 -6.37
CA PRO A 98 1.70 -7.06 -5.88
C PRO A 98 1.90 -6.15 -4.64
N SER A 99 1.20 -5.01 -4.61
CA SER A 99 1.24 -4.07 -3.48
C SER A 99 0.15 -4.32 -2.44
N ASN A 100 -0.84 -5.17 -2.75
CA ASN A 100 -1.91 -5.58 -1.85
C ASN A 100 -2.23 -7.07 -2.00
N ARG A 101 -2.91 -7.64 -0.99
CA ARG A 101 -3.22 -9.07 -0.89
C ARG A 101 -4.29 -9.51 -1.87
N THR A 102 -5.19 -8.61 -2.27
CA THR A 102 -6.19 -8.84 -3.32
C THR A 102 -5.57 -8.85 -4.72
N ARG A 103 -4.32 -8.36 -4.86
CA ARG A 103 -3.55 -8.27 -6.11
C ARG A 103 -4.20 -7.39 -7.17
N SER A 104 -5.07 -6.47 -6.75
CA SER A 104 -5.63 -5.45 -7.64
C SER A 104 -4.65 -4.32 -7.92
N SER A 105 -3.68 -4.09 -7.02
CA SER A 105 -2.65 -3.07 -7.19
C SER A 105 -1.27 -3.72 -7.26
N TRP A 106 -0.52 -3.36 -8.29
CA TRP A 106 0.81 -3.89 -8.59
C TRP A 106 1.82 -2.75 -8.67
N ARG A 107 3.08 -3.06 -8.37
CA ARG A 107 4.20 -2.12 -8.40
C ARG A 107 5.22 -2.56 -9.43
N VAL A 108 5.80 -1.58 -10.13
CA VAL A 108 7.04 -1.74 -10.90
C VAL A 108 8.20 -1.36 -9.98
N GLU A 109 9.05 -2.33 -9.66
CA GLU A 109 10.17 -2.14 -8.73
C GLU A 109 11.40 -1.54 -9.40
N GLY A 110 11.57 -1.81 -10.69
CA GLY A 110 12.69 -1.31 -11.47
C GLY A 110 12.68 -1.85 -12.89
N ILE A 111 13.28 -1.08 -13.79
CA ILE A 111 13.49 -1.43 -15.20
C ILE A 111 14.94 -1.13 -15.53
N VAL A 112 15.66 -2.17 -15.95
CA VAL A 112 17.07 -2.06 -16.38
C VAL A 112 17.11 -2.34 -17.88
N THR A 113 17.77 -1.49 -18.65
CA THR A 113 17.84 -1.62 -20.12
C THR A 113 19.17 -1.09 -20.66
N GLU A 114 19.76 -1.80 -21.63
CA GLU A 114 21.17 -1.63 -22.07
C GLU A 114 21.51 -0.31 -22.77
N GLU A 115 20.58 0.35 -23.47
CA GLU A 115 20.92 1.49 -24.35
C GLU A 115 19.96 2.68 -24.24
N THR A 116 20.40 3.77 -23.62
CA THR A 116 19.63 5.00 -23.36
C THR A 116 19.01 5.68 -24.61
N GLY A 117 19.49 5.35 -25.82
CA GLY A 117 18.92 5.84 -27.10
C GLY A 117 17.76 5.01 -27.67
N THR A 118 17.73 3.69 -27.42
CA THR A 118 16.74 2.73 -27.95
C THR A 118 15.78 2.22 -26.85
N ASN A 119 16.08 2.53 -25.58
CA ASN A 119 15.36 2.10 -24.37
C ASN A 119 13.86 2.41 -24.32
N ARG A 120 13.37 3.42 -25.06
CA ARG A 120 11.93 3.67 -25.17
C ARG A 120 11.18 2.49 -25.77
N GLY A 121 11.79 1.75 -26.70
CA GLY A 121 11.18 0.59 -27.32
C GLY A 121 11.06 -0.59 -26.36
N ILE A 122 12.19 -1.02 -25.79
CA ILE A 122 12.26 -2.23 -24.97
C ILE A 122 11.56 -2.03 -23.62
N GLY A 123 11.81 -0.92 -22.93
CA GLY A 123 11.15 -0.61 -21.66
C GLY A 123 9.62 -0.53 -21.80
N SER A 124 9.14 0.11 -22.87
CA SER A 124 7.69 0.18 -23.12
C SER A 124 7.10 -1.18 -23.48
N GLN A 125 7.83 -2.02 -24.21
CA GLN A 125 7.39 -3.39 -24.50
C GLN A 125 7.34 -4.26 -23.25
N LEU A 126 8.32 -4.16 -22.35
CA LEU A 126 8.34 -4.84 -21.06
C LEU A 126 7.15 -4.42 -20.18
N LEU A 127 6.91 -3.11 -20.06
CA LEU A 127 5.75 -2.57 -19.33
C LEU A 127 4.44 -3.07 -19.93
N ARG A 128 4.28 -2.96 -21.24
CA ARG A 128 3.09 -3.42 -21.95
C ARG A 128 2.83 -4.91 -21.76
N TYR A 129 3.88 -5.73 -21.84
CA TYR A 129 3.79 -7.16 -21.58
C TYR A 129 3.30 -7.45 -20.16
N CYS A 130 3.80 -6.73 -19.15
CA CYS A 130 3.33 -6.88 -17.78
C CYS A 130 1.85 -6.51 -17.65
N PHE A 131 1.44 -5.39 -18.27
CA PHE A 131 0.04 -4.96 -18.27
C PHE A 131 -0.88 -5.98 -18.94
N GLU A 132 -0.44 -6.64 -20.01
CA GLU A 132 -1.26 -7.63 -20.72
C GLU A 132 -1.30 -9.00 -20.01
N LYS A 133 -0.18 -9.41 -19.40
CA LYS A 133 -0.05 -10.74 -18.76
C LYS A 133 -0.68 -10.81 -17.38
N ILE A 134 -0.60 -9.74 -16.60
CA ILE A 134 -1.09 -9.71 -15.21
C ILE A 134 -2.50 -9.11 -15.20
N TRP A 135 -3.47 -9.94 -15.54
CA TRP A 135 -4.89 -9.56 -15.66
C TRP A 135 -5.56 -9.20 -14.33
N GLU A 136 -4.96 -9.59 -13.21
CA GLU A 136 -5.42 -9.27 -11.85
C GLU A 136 -5.17 -7.79 -11.52
N ALA A 137 -4.15 -7.17 -12.15
CA ALA A 137 -3.74 -5.81 -11.91
C ALA A 137 -4.72 -4.80 -12.51
N ARG A 138 -5.42 -4.07 -11.64
CA ARG A 138 -6.27 -2.93 -12.01
C ARG A 138 -5.48 -1.62 -11.99
N THR A 139 -4.52 -1.54 -11.08
CA THR A 139 -3.72 -0.34 -10.86
C THR A 139 -2.25 -0.70 -10.79
N TRP A 140 -1.43 0.12 -11.42
CA TRP A 140 0.02 0.03 -11.43
C TRP A 140 0.61 1.25 -10.72
N LEU A 141 1.60 0.98 -9.88
CA LEU A 141 2.31 1.93 -9.06
C LEU A 141 3.79 1.87 -9.39
N LEU A 142 4.49 2.99 -9.29
CA LEU A 142 5.94 3.02 -9.36
C LEU A 142 6.47 4.23 -8.63
N GLU A 143 7.73 4.13 -8.25
CA GLU A 143 8.50 5.24 -7.71
C GLU A 143 9.66 5.55 -8.67
N VAL A 144 9.86 6.83 -8.97
CA VAL A 144 10.96 7.28 -9.82
C VAL A 144 11.62 8.50 -9.20
N ASN A 145 12.95 8.49 -9.12
CA ASN A 145 13.70 9.66 -8.66
C ASN A 145 13.45 10.85 -9.61
N VAL A 146 13.25 12.05 -9.06
CA VAL A 146 12.95 13.25 -9.86
C VAL A 146 14.12 13.67 -10.77
N ASN A 147 15.35 13.31 -10.40
CA ASN A 147 16.56 13.54 -11.20
C ASN A 147 16.68 12.59 -12.40
N ASP A 148 16.02 11.43 -12.38
CA ASP A 148 16.04 10.48 -13.49
C ASP A 148 14.98 10.81 -14.55
N LYS A 149 15.35 11.75 -15.43
CA LYS A 149 14.46 12.24 -16.50
C LYS A 149 14.16 11.18 -17.56
N GLU A 150 15.05 10.23 -17.79
CA GLU A 150 14.88 9.22 -18.84
C GLU A 150 13.85 8.17 -18.42
N THR A 151 14.01 7.61 -17.23
CA THR A 151 13.06 6.64 -16.66
C THR A 151 11.70 7.30 -16.42
N MET A 152 11.68 8.55 -15.94
CA MET A 152 10.44 9.31 -15.80
C MET A 152 9.74 9.53 -17.14
N ALA A 153 10.48 9.84 -18.22
CA ALA A 153 9.91 10.00 -19.56
C ALA A 153 9.34 8.67 -20.09
N LEU A 154 10.02 7.54 -19.85
CA LEU A 154 9.53 6.20 -20.19
C LEU A 154 8.18 5.93 -19.53
N TYR A 155 8.06 6.19 -18.22
CA TYR A 155 6.81 5.97 -17.50
C TYR A 155 5.69 6.90 -17.95
N ARG A 156 5.97 8.19 -18.17
CA ARG A 156 4.97 9.13 -18.70
C ARG A 156 4.45 8.73 -20.09
N GLN A 157 5.33 8.26 -20.97
CA GLN A 157 4.93 7.75 -22.30
C GLN A 157 4.05 6.51 -22.21
N ASN A 158 4.23 5.71 -21.17
CA ASN A 158 3.40 4.55 -20.87
C ASN A 158 2.19 4.90 -19.99
N GLY A 159 1.77 6.18 -19.94
CA GLY A 159 0.51 6.60 -19.32
C GLY A 159 0.50 6.64 -17.79
N PHE A 160 1.67 6.60 -17.15
CA PHE A 160 1.76 6.86 -15.70
C PHE A 160 1.59 8.35 -15.41
N GLN A 161 0.80 8.65 -14.38
CA GLN A 161 0.51 9.99 -13.90
C GLN A 161 1.10 10.19 -12.50
N PRO A 162 1.63 11.38 -12.18
CA PRO A 162 2.12 11.68 -10.83
C PRO A 162 0.97 11.58 -9.82
N LEU A 163 1.26 10.99 -8.66
CA LEU A 163 0.30 10.79 -7.57
C LEU A 163 0.70 11.55 -6.31
N ALA A 164 1.97 11.44 -5.90
CA ALA A 164 2.50 12.10 -4.71
C ALA A 164 4.02 12.24 -4.82
N GLN A 165 4.59 13.18 -4.10
CA GLN A 165 6.04 13.31 -3.92
C GLN A 165 6.47 12.66 -2.61
N ILE A 166 7.57 11.92 -2.66
CA ILE A 166 8.18 11.25 -1.51
C ILE A 166 9.56 11.86 -1.27
N THR A 167 9.76 12.35 -0.06
CA THR A 167 11.05 12.88 0.40
C THR A 167 11.67 11.92 1.40
N TYR A 168 12.89 11.49 1.14
CA TYR A 168 13.66 10.64 2.03
C TYR A 168 14.52 11.47 2.95
N TRP A 169 14.43 11.18 4.25
CA TRP A 169 15.13 11.88 5.30
C TRP A 169 16.06 10.93 6.05
N THR A 170 17.23 11.44 6.45
CA THR A 170 18.15 10.75 7.37
C THR A 170 18.32 11.59 8.63
N ILE A 171 18.11 10.95 9.77
CA ILE A 171 18.42 11.50 11.09
C ILE A 171 19.79 10.97 11.46
N THR A 172 20.72 11.89 11.73
CA THR A 172 22.10 11.52 12.09
C THR A 172 22.12 10.79 13.44
N PRO A 173 23.10 9.89 13.67
CA PRO A 173 23.20 9.15 14.93
C PRO A 173 23.26 10.07 16.17
N GLN A 174 23.95 11.21 16.05
CA GLN A 174 24.03 12.22 17.11
C GLN A 174 22.65 12.79 17.46
N LYS A 175 21.86 13.15 16.44
CA LYS A 175 20.53 13.68 16.66
C LYS A 175 19.58 12.63 17.21
N LEU A 176 19.74 11.38 16.79
CA LEU A 176 18.98 10.26 17.32
C LEU A 176 19.26 10.08 18.83
N GLN A 177 20.52 10.18 19.26
CA GLN A 177 20.85 10.15 20.68
C GLN A 177 20.18 11.29 21.46
N GLU A 178 20.17 12.51 20.93
CA GLU A 178 19.47 13.64 21.55
C GLU A 178 17.96 13.41 21.68
N LEU A 179 17.33 12.85 20.66
CA LEU A 179 15.89 12.52 20.68
C LEU A 179 15.56 11.43 21.69
N ALA A 180 16.46 10.48 21.89
CA ALA A 180 16.30 9.40 22.84
C ALA A 180 16.48 9.84 24.31
N LEU A 181 17.09 11.02 24.57
CA LEU A 181 17.13 11.61 25.91
C LEU A 181 15.77 12.15 26.35
N SER A 182 14.88 12.46 25.39
CA SER A 182 13.51 12.86 25.71
C SER A 182 12.75 11.64 26.19
N GLN A 183 11.97 11.76 27.27
CA GLN A 183 11.09 10.68 27.71
C GLN A 183 9.80 10.76 26.89
N PRO A 184 9.53 9.79 25.99
CA PRO A 184 8.33 9.85 25.16
C PRO A 184 7.08 9.64 26.01
N ASN A 185 6.13 10.56 25.90
CA ASN A 185 4.82 10.44 26.53
C ASN A 185 3.82 9.85 25.54
N LEU A 186 3.84 8.52 25.43
CA LEU A 186 2.94 7.75 24.58
C LEU A 186 1.95 6.95 25.45
N PRO A 187 0.81 7.55 25.85
CA PRO A 187 -0.20 6.82 26.61
C PRO A 187 -0.76 5.68 25.74
N ASN A 188 -0.84 4.47 26.31
CA ASN A 188 -1.37 3.27 25.64
C ASN A 188 -0.66 2.90 24.34
N LEU A 189 0.67 2.92 24.36
CA LEU A 189 1.46 2.26 23.32
C LEU A 189 1.29 0.74 23.45
N LEU A 190 0.75 0.10 22.41
CA LEU A 190 0.46 -1.33 22.37
C LEU A 190 1.24 -2.02 21.25
N PRO A 191 1.68 -3.27 21.46
CA PRO A 191 2.24 -4.09 20.41
C PRO A 191 1.16 -4.45 19.39
N ILE A 192 1.57 -4.68 18.15
CA ILE A 192 0.63 -4.96 17.06
C ILE A 192 0.23 -6.43 17.07
N SER A 193 -1.08 -6.66 16.99
CA SER A 193 -1.66 -7.97 16.76
C SER A 193 -2.55 -7.97 15.52
N ASN A 194 -2.83 -9.16 14.99
CA ASN A 194 -3.79 -9.35 13.89
C ASN A 194 -5.21 -8.86 14.25
N ALA A 195 -5.54 -8.79 15.54
CA ALA A 195 -6.80 -8.22 16.01
C ALA A 195 -6.92 -6.71 15.73
N ASP A 196 -5.78 -6.01 15.66
CA ASP A 196 -5.72 -4.56 15.52
C ASP A 196 -5.71 -4.10 14.05
N ALA A 197 -5.75 -5.04 13.11
CA ALA A 197 -5.71 -4.76 11.67
C ALA A 197 -6.80 -3.77 11.22
N GLN A 198 -7.99 -3.80 11.85
CA GLN A 198 -9.05 -2.84 11.56
C GLN A 198 -8.68 -1.42 12.02
N LEU A 199 -8.04 -1.27 13.19
CA LEU A 199 -7.61 0.02 13.71
C LEU A 199 -6.50 0.61 12.84
N LEU A 200 -5.54 -0.22 12.42
CA LEU A 200 -4.47 0.19 11.51
C LEU A 200 -5.00 0.57 10.13
N TYR A 201 -5.97 -0.18 9.61
CA TYR A 201 -6.65 0.16 8.35
C TYR A 201 -7.37 1.52 8.42
N GLN A 202 -8.03 1.81 9.54
CA GLN A 202 -8.67 3.11 9.77
C GLN A 202 -7.64 4.23 9.81
N LEU A 203 -6.53 4.03 10.54
CA LEU A 203 -5.43 5.00 10.61
C LEU A 203 -4.81 5.27 9.23
N ASP A 204 -4.50 4.23 8.45
CA ASP A 204 -3.97 4.36 7.09
C ASP A 204 -4.95 5.13 6.18
N THR A 205 -6.25 4.83 6.32
CA THR A 205 -7.32 5.49 5.57
C THR A 205 -7.42 6.99 5.85
N VAL A 206 -7.35 7.41 7.13
CA VAL A 206 -7.49 8.82 7.49
C VAL A 206 -6.21 9.62 7.24
N SER A 207 -5.07 8.95 7.20
CA SER A 207 -3.76 9.57 6.93
C SER A 207 -3.44 9.69 5.42
N MET A 208 -4.30 9.21 4.52
CA MET A 208 -4.11 9.24 3.07
C MET A 208 -5.25 9.95 2.32
N PRO A 209 -4.94 10.74 1.28
CA PRO A 209 -5.95 11.31 0.39
C PRO A 209 -6.76 10.24 -0.35
N PRO A 210 -8.02 10.52 -0.73
CA PRO A 210 -8.90 9.55 -1.40
C PRO A 210 -8.32 8.96 -2.70
N LEU A 211 -7.65 9.78 -3.52
CA LEU A 211 -7.01 9.33 -4.77
C LEU A 211 -5.90 8.31 -4.49
N VAL A 212 -5.05 8.61 -3.51
CA VAL A 212 -3.94 7.75 -3.09
C VAL A 212 -4.49 6.43 -2.53
N ARG A 213 -5.52 6.49 -1.68
CA ARG A 213 -6.20 5.32 -1.13
C ARG A 213 -6.77 4.41 -2.21
N GLN A 214 -7.44 4.98 -3.21
CA GLN A 214 -8.02 4.22 -4.32
C GLN A 214 -6.93 3.49 -5.13
N VAL A 215 -5.79 4.13 -5.35
CA VAL A 215 -4.68 3.54 -6.11
C VAL A 215 -4.05 2.36 -5.34
N PHE A 216 -3.88 2.48 -4.03
CA PHE A 216 -3.33 1.39 -3.21
C PHE A 216 -4.32 0.24 -3.00
N ASP A 217 -5.63 0.53 -3.01
CA ASP A 217 -6.71 -0.44 -2.84
C ASP A 217 -6.47 -1.41 -1.67
N ARG A 218 -5.98 -0.85 -0.56
CA ARG A 218 -5.68 -1.61 0.66
C ARG A 218 -6.95 -1.99 1.41
N HIS A 219 -6.91 -3.15 2.03
CA HIS A 219 -7.98 -3.74 2.81
C HIS A 219 -7.45 -4.25 4.15
N ILE A 220 -8.36 -4.54 5.09
CA ILE A 220 -8.01 -5.08 6.43
C ILE A 220 -7.03 -6.27 6.37
N PRO A 221 -7.18 -7.26 5.44
CA PRO A 221 -6.25 -8.38 5.35
C PRO A 221 -4.80 -8.02 4.98
N ASP A 222 -4.54 -6.79 4.50
CA ASP A 222 -3.19 -6.29 4.20
C ASP A 222 -2.43 -5.89 5.47
N PHE A 223 -3.14 -5.58 6.55
CA PHE A 223 -2.56 -5.23 7.85
C PHE A 223 -2.42 -6.43 8.78
N GLN A 224 -2.82 -7.62 8.31
CA GLN A 224 -2.67 -8.86 9.04
C GLN A 224 -1.37 -9.55 8.65
N THR A 225 -0.55 -9.90 9.64
CA THR A 225 0.59 -10.79 9.42
C THR A 225 0.06 -12.22 9.28
N SER A 226 0.34 -12.84 8.13
CA SER A 226 0.07 -14.27 7.96
C SER A 226 1.10 -15.06 8.76
N PHE A 227 0.71 -16.17 9.41
CA PHE A 227 1.65 -17.04 10.13
C PHE A 227 2.83 -17.51 9.26
N VAL A 228 2.64 -17.60 7.93
CA VAL A 228 3.72 -17.93 6.99
C VAL A 228 4.62 -16.73 6.70
N SER A 229 4.07 -15.50 6.67
CA SER A 229 4.87 -14.29 6.48
C SER A 229 5.67 -13.95 7.74
N SER A 230 5.12 -14.14 8.94
CA SER A 230 5.85 -13.94 10.20
C SER A 230 7.00 -14.93 10.38
N LEU A 231 6.84 -16.19 9.95
CA LEU A 231 7.94 -17.16 9.92
C LEU A 231 9.02 -16.78 8.90
N MET A 232 8.61 -16.29 7.73
CA MET A 232 9.55 -15.85 6.69
C MET A 232 10.26 -14.55 7.06
N GLU A 233 9.57 -13.63 7.74
CA GLU A 233 10.13 -12.43 8.34
C GLU A 233 11.12 -12.79 9.44
N GLY A 234 10.82 -13.78 10.30
CA GLY A 234 11.76 -14.30 11.29
C GLY A 234 13.02 -14.89 10.66
N VAL A 235 12.90 -15.65 9.56
CA VAL A 235 14.05 -16.14 8.79
C VAL A 235 14.81 -15.00 8.12
N ARG A 236 14.11 -13.99 7.57
CA ARG A 236 14.74 -12.82 6.94
C ARG A 236 15.46 -11.94 7.96
N GLN A 237 14.88 -11.73 9.13
CA GLN A 237 15.47 -11.01 10.26
C GLN A 237 16.71 -11.72 10.79
N TRP A 238 16.65 -13.05 10.90
CA TRP A 238 17.81 -13.85 11.29
C TRP A 238 18.92 -13.83 10.24
N VAL A 239 18.58 -13.92 8.95
CA VAL A 239 19.56 -13.91 7.84
C VAL A 239 20.14 -12.52 7.59
N ASN A 240 19.35 -11.45 7.80
CA ASN A 240 19.78 -10.07 7.58
C ASN A 240 20.27 -9.38 8.87
N HIS A 241 20.32 -10.09 10.00
CA HIS A 241 20.68 -9.54 11.31
C HIS A 241 19.92 -8.24 11.64
N THR A 242 18.63 -8.21 11.31
CA THR A 242 17.76 -7.05 11.55
C THR A 242 16.65 -7.39 12.52
N GLU A 243 16.28 -6.45 13.36
CA GLU A 243 15.19 -6.57 14.32
C GLU A 243 14.05 -5.64 13.94
N LEU A 244 12.84 -6.18 13.82
CA LEU A 244 11.66 -5.39 13.47
C LEU A 244 10.83 -5.16 14.73
N VAL A 245 10.69 -3.89 15.11
CA VAL A 245 9.84 -3.46 16.22
C VAL A 245 8.71 -2.62 15.67
N SER A 246 7.49 -2.90 16.10
CA SER A 246 6.32 -2.15 15.66
C SER A 246 5.34 -1.95 16.80
N GLY A 247 4.62 -0.84 16.76
CA GLY A 247 3.69 -0.46 17.81
C GLY A 247 2.69 0.58 17.30
N TYR A 248 1.56 0.67 18.00
CA TYR A 248 0.55 1.68 17.73
C TYR A 248 0.06 2.33 19.01
N VAL A 249 -0.35 3.59 18.91
CA VAL A 249 -0.89 4.38 20.02
C VAL A 249 -2.40 4.31 19.95
N PHE A 250 -3.02 3.79 21.00
CA PHE A 250 -4.46 3.66 21.11
C PHE A 250 -5.07 4.80 21.92
N GLU A 251 -6.12 5.43 21.38
CA GLU A 251 -6.91 6.41 22.11
C GLU A 251 -8.22 5.80 22.63
N PRO A 252 -8.38 5.64 23.96
CA PRO A 252 -9.57 4.99 24.53
C PRO A 252 -10.87 5.73 24.26
N GLN A 253 -10.83 7.06 24.16
CA GLN A 253 -12.02 7.89 23.98
C GLN A 253 -12.70 7.65 22.63
N ARG A 254 -11.91 7.62 21.55
CA ARG A 254 -12.41 7.38 20.18
C ARG A 254 -12.35 5.91 19.77
N LYS A 255 -11.74 5.06 20.60
CA LYS A 255 -11.46 3.65 20.30
C LYS A 255 -10.77 3.48 18.95
N ALA A 256 -9.78 4.34 18.69
CA ALA A 256 -9.09 4.44 17.41
C ALA A 256 -7.57 4.40 17.61
N ALA A 257 -6.85 3.89 16.61
CA ALA A 257 -5.40 4.08 16.53
C ALA A 257 -5.12 5.51 16.04
N ILE A 258 -4.30 6.25 16.79
CA ILE A 258 -3.96 7.65 16.47
C ILE A 258 -2.52 7.80 15.95
N GLY A 259 -1.69 6.78 16.14
CA GLY A 259 -0.34 6.70 15.61
C GLY A 259 0.11 5.25 15.46
N TYR A 260 0.97 5.01 14.48
CA TYR A 260 1.59 3.73 14.17
C TYR A 260 3.05 3.98 13.80
N PHE A 261 3.94 3.16 14.33
CA PHE A 261 5.33 3.13 13.89
C PHE A 261 5.82 1.71 13.69
N GLN A 262 6.81 1.59 12.82
CA GLN A 262 7.55 0.38 12.58
C GLN A 262 8.99 0.77 12.31
N VAL A 263 9.92 0.14 13.02
CA VAL A 263 11.35 0.38 12.88
C VAL A 263 12.07 -0.96 12.65
N GLN A 264 12.92 -0.99 11.64
CA GLN A 264 13.87 -2.07 11.39
C GLN A 264 15.24 -1.59 11.83
N LEU A 265 15.76 -2.26 12.85
CA LEU A 265 17.03 -1.97 13.49
C LEU A 265 18.08 -2.95 12.99
N CYS A 266 19.23 -2.46 12.53
CA CYS A 266 20.34 -3.29 12.10
C CYS A 266 21.21 -3.66 13.31
N ARG A 267 21.49 -4.96 13.53
CA ARG A 267 22.33 -5.42 14.64
C ARG A 267 23.82 -5.35 14.35
N ASP A 268 24.21 -5.40 13.07
CA ASP A 268 25.60 -5.55 12.66
C ASP A 268 26.29 -4.22 12.33
N GLY A 269 25.57 -3.11 12.32
CA GLY A 269 26.16 -1.82 11.97
C GLY A 269 26.40 -1.63 10.45
N THR A 270 25.89 -2.53 9.61
CA THR A 270 26.16 -2.53 8.16
C THR A 270 25.25 -1.61 7.36
N GLN A 271 24.02 -1.38 7.82
CA GLN A 271 23.00 -0.59 7.13
C GLN A 271 22.28 0.36 8.10
N PRO A 272 21.87 1.56 7.66
CA PRO A 272 21.12 2.47 8.50
C PRO A 272 19.81 1.83 8.99
N HIS A 273 19.33 2.28 10.15
CA HIS A 273 18.01 1.90 10.65
C HIS A 273 16.93 2.49 9.74
N ILE A 274 15.82 1.78 9.57
CA ILE A 274 14.72 2.22 8.71
C ILE A 274 13.45 2.33 9.53
N ALA A 275 12.75 3.46 9.42
CA ALA A 275 11.49 3.70 10.10
C ALA A 275 10.37 4.08 9.14
N GLN A 276 9.19 3.52 9.42
CA GLN A 276 7.92 3.99 8.91
C GLN A 276 7.08 4.52 10.06
N LEU A 277 6.40 5.63 9.78
CA LEU A 277 5.55 6.33 10.70
C LEU A 277 4.24 6.64 10.00
N THR A 278 3.13 6.55 10.72
CA THR A 278 1.81 6.99 10.26
C THR A 278 1.08 7.59 11.45
N VAL A 279 0.68 8.84 11.32
CA VAL A 279 0.02 9.60 12.39
C VAL A 279 -1.30 10.11 11.85
N HIS A 280 -2.32 10.07 12.70
CA HIS A 280 -3.62 10.62 12.37
C HIS A 280 -3.50 12.15 12.20
N PRO A 281 -4.04 12.77 11.13
CA PRO A 281 -3.84 14.21 10.87
C PRO A 281 -4.26 15.14 12.02
N ALA A 282 -5.27 14.77 12.81
CA ALA A 282 -5.68 15.51 14.02
C ALA A 282 -4.70 15.41 15.23
N TYR A 283 -3.69 14.54 15.19
CA TYR A 283 -2.80 14.23 16.32
C TYR A 283 -1.33 14.46 15.96
N THR A 284 -1.02 15.51 15.21
CA THR A 284 0.33 15.84 14.72
C THR A 284 1.36 16.05 15.84
N TRP A 285 0.91 16.33 17.06
CA TRP A 285 1.77 16.37 18.26
C TRP A 285 2.45 15.03 18.56
N LEU A 286 1.99 13.90 18.00
CA LEU A 286 2.61 12.58 18.20
C LEU A 286 3.93 12.38 17.44
N TYR A 287 4.24 13.19 16.42
CA TYR A 287 5.49 13.07 15.67
C TYR A 287 6.75 13.08 16.57
N PRO A 288 6.96 14.07 17.46
CA PRO A 288 8.09 14.05 18.38
C PRO A 288 8.11 12.83 19.30
N GLU A 289 6.96 12.44 19.85
CA GLU A 289 6.87 11.35 20.81
C GLU A 289 7.22 10.01 20.17
N LEU A 290 6.72 9.74 18.96
CA LEU A 290 7.00 8.52 18.22
C LEU A 290 8.44 8.47 17.71
N LEU A 291 8.99 9.60 17.27
CA LEU A 291 10.40 9.67 16.87
C LEU A 291 11.36 9.51 18.05
N SER A 292 11.01 10.06 19.21
CA SER A 292 11.75 9.84 20.46
C SER A 292 11.70 8.37 20.87
N GLN A 293 10.53 7.73 20.83
CA GLN A 293 10.40 6.30 21.11
C GLN A 293 11.25 5.43 20.16
N MET A 294 11.23 5.70 18.85
CA MET A 294 12.07 4.99 17.89
C MET A 294 13.57 5.24 18.15
N ALA A 295 13.93 6.45 18.58
CA ALA A 295 15.29 6.78 18.95
C ALA A 295 15.75 6.01 20.20
N THR A 296 14.90 5.88 21.23
CA THR A 296 15.16 5.07 22.41
C THR A 296 15.37 3.60 22.04
N LEU A 297 14.50 3.05 21.17
CA LEU A 297 14.67 1.67 20.68
C LEU A 297 15.99 1.47 19.92
N ALA A 298 16.44 2.48 19.18
CA ALA A 298 17.69 2.41 18.43
C ALA A 298 18.95 2.52 19.32
N GLN A 299 18.85 2.96 20.58
CA GLN A 299 20.01 3.06 21.48
C GLN A 299 20.59 1.69 21.85
N ASP A 300 19.77 0.64 21.84
CA ASP A 300 20.19 -0.74 22.13
C ASP A 300 20.98 -1.38 20.97
N PHE A 301 21.11 -0.68 19.84
CA PHE A 301 21.72 -1.13 18.60
C PHE A 301 22.94 -0.26 18.22
N PRO A 302 23.78 -0.70 17.27
CA PRO A 302 24.91 0.09 16.81
C PRO A 302 24.53 1.52 16.40
N HIS A 303 25.45 2.45 16.63
CA HIS A 303 25.28 3.87 16.33
C HIS A 303 25.17 4.11 14.83
N GLN A 304 23.95 4.19 14.33
CA GLN A 304 23.64 4.37 12.93
C GLN A 304 22.56 5.42 12.73
N SER A 305 22.46 5.94 11.50
CA SER A 305 21.41 6.87 11.15
C SER A 305 20.07 6.16 11.05
N LEU A 306 18.99 6.92 11.29
CA LEU A 306 17.63 6.47 11.08
C LEU A 306 17.08 7.12 9.82
N GLN A 307 16.65 6.33 8.86
CA GLN A 307 16.04 6.80 7.62
C GLN A 307 14.53 6.65 7.66
N LEU A 308 13.82 7.67 7.21
CA LEU A 308 12.36 7.63 7.06
C LEU A 308 11.90 8.39 5.82
N ALA A 309 10.73 8.00 5.31
CA ALA A 309 10.09 8.68 4.21
C ALA A 309 8.98 9.61 4.70
N SER A 310 8.90 10.77 4.07
CA SER A 310 7.78 11.68 4.17
C SER A 310 7.11 11.84 2.81
N ILE A 311 5.80 12.07 2.83
CA ILE A 311 5.00 12.22 1.61
C ILE A 311 4.35 13.61 1.66
N ASP A 312 4.21 14.26 0.51
CA ASP A 312 3.73 15.65 0.38
C ASP A 312 2.40 15.97 1.08
N TYR A 313 1.47 15.01 1.16
CA TYR A 313 0.19 15.17 1.85
C TYR A 313 0.29 15.04 3.39
N GLN A 314 1.49 14.96 3.96
CA GLN A 314 1.75 14.96 5.41
C GLN A 314 2.76 16.04 5.79
N PRO A 315 2.44 17.33 5.55
CA PRO A 315 3.39 18.44 5.70
C PRO A 315 3.91 18.61 7.13
N GLU A 316 3.13 18.23 8.14
CA GLU A 316 3.53 18.36 9.55
C GLU A 316 4.70 17.42 9.91
N ARG A 317 4.82 16.28 9.20
CA ARG A 317 5.97 15.40 9.33
C ARG A 317 7.22 16.07 8.81
N GLU A 318 7.16 16.63 7.60
CA GLU A 318 8.30 17.33 6.98
C GLU A 318 8.72 18.51 7.84
N ALA A 319 7.78 19.34 8.27
CA ALA A 319 8.03 20.48 9.15
C ALA A 319 8.72 20.05 10.46
N TYR A 320 8.33 18.90 11.03
CA TYR A 320 8.99 18.37 12.22
C TYR A 320 10.41 17.86 11.92
N LEU A 321 10.62 17.16 10.80
CA LEU A 321 11.93 16.66 10.37
C LEU A 321 12.91 17.81 10.09
N GLU A 322 12.44 18.88 9.46
CA GLU A 322 13.20 20.12 9.26
C GLU A 322 13.55 20.77 10.61
N LYS A 323 12.60 20.83 11.54
CA LYS A 323 12.82 21.38 12.90
C LYS A 323 13.91 20.63 13.66
N ILE A 324 13.97 19.31 13.54
CA ILE A 324 15.04 18.50 14.16
C ILE A 324 16.34 18.48 13.36
N LYS A 325 16.42 19.24 12.26
CA LYS A 325 17.56 19.32 11.33
C LYS A 325 17.92 17.96 10.72
N ALA A 326 16.92 17.14 10.40
CA ALA A 326 17.13 15.95 9.58
C ALA A 326 17.63 16.36 8.19
N GLN A 327 18.44 15.51 7.57
CA GLN A 327 19.00 15.78 6.24
C GLN A 327 18.12 15.12 5.18
N GLN A 328 17.74 15.88 4.15
CA GLN A 328 17.09 15.34 2.98
C GLN A 328 18.11 14.59 2.12
N ILE A 329 17.80 13.34 1.78
CA ILE A 329 18.66 12.46 0.99
C ILE A 329 18.27 12.52 -0.47
N GLU A 330 16.97 12.32 -0.72
CA GLU A 330 16.45 12.05 -2.04
C GLU A 330 15.00 12.50 -2.14
N HIS A 331 14.58 12.80 -3.38
CA HIS A 331 13.22 13.13 -3.70
C HIS A 331 12.75 12.31 -4.89
N SER A 332 11.65 11.59 -4.68
CA SER A 332 11.04 10.67 -5.63
C SER A 332 9.60 11.06 -5.93
N LEU A 333 9.15 10.68 -7.10
CA LEU A 333 7.78 10.85 -7.55
C LEU A 333 7.09 9.49 -7.56
N LEU A 334 6.06 9.35 -6.73
CA LEU A 334 5.12 8.25 -6.81
C LEU A 334 4.21 8.49 -8.01
N MET A 335 4.15 7.53 -8.92
CA MET A 335 3.28 7.59 -10.09
C MET A 335 2.34 6.39 -10.14
N SER A 336 1.19 6.58 -10.77
CA SER A 336 0.18 5.54 -10.92
C SER A 336 -0.42 5.49 -12.32
N ARG A 337 -0.92 4.32 -12.70
CA ARG A 337 -1.68 4.09 -13.93
C ARG A 337 -2.80 3.08 -13.66
N SER A 338 -4.01 3.38 -14.11
CA SER A 338 -5.09 2.39 -14.14
C SER A 338 -5.05 1.60 -15.46
N VAL A 339 -5.36 0.31 -15.38
CA VAL A 339 -5.48 -0.59 -16.52
C VAL A 339 -6.88 -1.21 -16.48
N TRP A 340 -7.66 -0.92 -17.52
CA TRP A 340 -8.97 -1.53 -17.67
C TRP A 340 -8.85 -2.83 -18.46
N HIS A 341 -8.95 -3.95 -17.76
CA HIS A 341 -9.19 -5.23 -18.42
C HIS A 341 -10.66 -5.35 -18.76
N LYS A 342 -10.98 -5.43 -20.06
CA LYS A 342 -12.31 -5.86 -20.47
C LYS A 342 -12.48 -7.29 -19.98
N LEU A 343 -13.21 -7.47 -18.87
CA LEU A 343 -13.65 -8.78 -18.39
C LEU A 343 -14.38 -9.44 -19.57
N ARG A 344 -13.69 -10.34 -20.27
CA ARG A 344 -14.41 -11.35 -21.03
C ARG A 344 -15.04 -12.20 -19.95
N GLU A 345 -16.31 -11.92 -19.67
CA GLU A 345 -17.20 -12.90 -19.11
C GLU A 345 -17.18 -14.09 -20.08
N SER A 346 -16.20 -14.98 -19.91
CA SER A 346 -16.35 -16.32 -20.39
C SER A 346 -17.53 -16.85 -19.59
N LYS A 347 -18.74 -16.76 -20.18
CA LYS A 347 -19.88 -17.58 -19.76
C LYS A 347 -19.30 -18.94 -19.40
N SER A 348 -19.34 -19.29 -18.13
CA SER A 348 -18.82 -20.54 -17.64
C SER A 348 -19.63 -21.64 -18.31
N VAL A 349 -19.09 -22.19 -19.40
CA VAL A 349 -19.57 -23.42 -20.04
C VAL A 349 -19.56 -24.59 -19.04
N ILE A 350 -18.91 -24.41 -17.88
CA ILE A 350 -18.92 -25.33 -16.75
C ILE A 350 -20.28 -25.40 -16.03
N SER A 351 -21.16 -24.40 -16.18
CA SER A 351 -22.54 -24.50 -15.65
C SER A 351 -23.47 -25.29 -16.57
N ASP A 352 -23.13 -25.43 -17.86
CA ASP A 352 -23.87 -26.23 -18.85
C ASP A 352 -23.24 -27.61 -19.11
N LEU A 353 -22.03 -27.88 -18.59
CA LEU A 353 -21.41 -29.20 -18.66
C LEU A 353 -21.85 -30.09 -17.48
N GLN A 354 -22.99 -30.77 -17.70
CA GLN A 354 -23.24 -32.15 -17.27
C GLN A 354 -23.31 -32.52 -15.78
N PHE A 355 -23.54 -31.59 -14.84
CA PHE A 355 -23.94 -31.98 -13.48
C PHE A 355 -25.36 -32.58 -13.38
N SER A 356 -26.18 -32.46 -14.43
CA SER A 356 -27.51 -33.09 -14.47
C SER A 356 -27.44 -34.61 -14.69
N GLU A 357 -26.42 -35.13 -15.37
CA GLU A 357 -26.35 -36.57 -15.71
C GLU A 357 -25.89 -37.46 -14.54
N VAL A 358 -25.09 -36.93 -13.61
CA VAL A 358 -24.56 -37.73 -12.49
C VAL A 358 -25.53 -37.82 -11.30
N LEU A 359 -26.51 -36.91 -11.20
CA LEU A 359 -27.48 -36.89 -10.09
C LEU A 359 -28.80 -37.63 -10.36
N GLN A 360 -28.99 -38.21 -11.55
CA GLN A 360 -30.20 -38.99 -11.86
C GLN A 360 -30.26 -40.36 -11.15
N GLY A 361 -29.15 -40.83 -10.56
CA GLY A 361 -29.06 -42.11 -9.83
C GLY A 361 -29.57 -42.09 -8.37
N LEU A 362 -29.98 -40.93 -7.84
CA LEU A 362 -30.41 -40.77 -6.45
C LEU A 362 -31.90 -40.44 -6.29
N GLN A 363 -32.74 -40.80 -7.28
CA GLN A 363 -34.20 -40.75 -7.09
C GLN A 363 -34.69 -41.99 -6.33
N PRO A 364 -35.22 -41.86 -5.11
CA PRO A 364 -35.83 -42.99 -4.43
C PRO A 364 -37.14 -43.38 -5.13
N VAL A 365 -37.17 -44.60 -5.67
CA VAL A 365 -38.38 -45.27 -6.17
C VAL A 365 -39.35 -45.47 -5.00
N ARG A 366 -40.34 -44.61 -4.85
CA ARG A 366 -41.54 -44.88 -4.03
C ARG A 366 -42.79 -44.73 -4.87
N LYS A 367 -43.52 -45.84 -4.97
CA LYS A 367 -44.84 -45.96 -5.61
C LYS A 367 -45.82 -44.99 -4.92
N PRO A 368 -46.67 -44.26 -5.67
CA PRO A 368 -47.69 -43.41 -5.07
C PRO A 368 -48.75 -44.28 -4.37
N VAL A 369 -48.98 -44.02 -3.09
CA VAL A 369 -50.09 -44.59 -2.32
C VAL A 369 -51.35 -43.77 -2.62
N PRO A 370 -52.48 -44.40 -3.00
CA PRO A 370 -53.68 -43.69 -3.42
C PRO A 370 -54.47 -43.11 -2.24
N SER A 371 -54.92 -41.87 -2.40
CA SER A 371 -55.82 -41.14 -1.51
C SER A 371 -57.09 -41.90 -1.16
N ARG A 372 -57.47 -41.88 0.13
CA ARG A 372 -58.87 -41.97 0.57
C ARG A 372 -59.17 -40.89 1.63
N SER A 373 -60.22 -40.17 1.27
CA SER A 373 -60.99 -39.09 1.89
C SER A 373 -61.31 -39.15 3.39
N SER A 374 -61.52 -37.94 3.93
CA SER A 374 -62.66 -37.53 4.78
C SER A 374 -62.84 -38.19 6.15
N LEU A 375 -62.32 -37.57 7.23
CA LEU A 375 -62.94 -37.71 8.56
C LEU A 375 -62.47 -36.70 9.65
N LEU A 376 -62.38 -35.39 9.37
CA LEU A 376 -62.27 -34.40 10.46
C LEU A 376 -62.77 -33.00 10.07
N LYS A 377 -63.92 -33.00 9.39
CA LYS A 377 -64.79 -31.84 9.18
C LYS A 377 -66.20 -32.26 9.62
N ILE A 378 -66.39 -32.49 10.92
CA ILE A 378 -67.68 -32.56 11.65
C ILE A 378 -67.27 -32.70 13.12
N MET A 379 -67.81 -31.82 13.99
CA MET A 379 -67.37 -31.51 15.37
C MET A 379 -66.11 -30.63 15.37
N GLN A 380 -66.14 -29.33 15.63
CA GLN A 380 -67.00 -28.54 16.51
C GLN A 380 -67.14 -27.14 15.92
N ASN A 381 -68.37 -26.74 15.60
CA ASN A 381 -68.74 -25.33 15.53
C ASN A 381 -69.98 -25.17 16.41
N ASN A 382 -69.97 -24.10 17.20
CA ASN A 382 -71.07 -23.48 17.96
C ASN A 382 -71.42 -24.02 19.37
N HIS A 383 -70.89 -23.35 20.39
CA HIS A 383 -71.59 -22.55 21.43
C HIS A 383 -70.61 -22.31 22.59
N GLY A 384 -70.39 -21.14 23.21
CA GLY A 384 -70.87 -19.77 23.02
C GLY A 384 -70.37 -18.85 24.16
N LYS A 385 -70.15 -17.57 23.84
CA LYS A 385 -70.26 -16.31 24.64
C LYS A 385 -69.40 -16.01 25.90
N SER A 386 -68.97 -14.73 25.91
CA SER A 386 -68.65 -13.80 27.03
C SER A 386 -67.23 -13.92 27.64
N SER A 387 -66.44 -12.88 27.94
CA SER A 387 -66.49 -11.40 27.87
C SER A 387 -65.11 -10.83 28.25
N ASN A 388 -64.76 -9.65 27.70
CA ASN A 388 -63.86 -8.58 28.21
C ASN A 388 -62.61 -8.90 29.05
N SER A 389 -61.44 -8.42 28.61
CA SER A 389 -60.80 -7.20 29.17
C SER A 389 -59.54 -6.81 28.38
N GLN A 390 -59.35 -5.50 28.28
CA GLN A 390 -58.28 -4.75 27.63
C GLN A 390 -56.92 -4.92 28.36
N ASN A 391 -55.81 -4.88 27.63
CA ASN A 391 -54.90 -3.73 27.73
C ASN A 391 -53.83 -3.73 26.62
N LYS A 392 -53.79 -2.58 25.92
CA LYS A 392 -52.76 -2.10 25.01
C LYS A 392 -51.62 -1.49 25.84
N THR A 393 -50.39 -1.56 25.31
CA THR A 393 -49.58 -0.35 25.02
C THR A 393 -48.45 -0.71 24.06
N ASN A 394 -48.50 -0.08 22.88
CA ASN A 394 -47.39 0.13 21.94
C ASN A 394 -46.45 1.20 22.52
N ASN A 395 -45.19 1.21 22.08
CA ASN A 395 -44.50 2.45 21.72
C ASN A 395 -43.36 2.17 20.72
N ASN A 396 -43.63 2.53 19.46
CA ASN A 396 -42.64 2.88 18.44
C ASN A 396 -42.50 4.42 18.48
N TYR A 397 -41.29 4.96 18.47
CA TYR A 397 -41.05 6.36 18.11
C TYR A 397 -40.04 6.46 16.98
N TYR A 398 -40.54 7.03 15.89
CA TYR A 398 -39.91 7.53 14.68
C TYR A 398 -39.54 9.01 14.95
N TRP A 399 -38.38 9.47 14.50
CA TRP A 399 -38.04 10.91 14.48
C TRP A 399 -38.03 11.38 13.03
N GLU A 400 -38.91 12.32 12.73
CA GLU A 400 -38.95 13.08 11.48
C GLU A 400 -38.66 14.56 11.79
N ALA A 401 -37.98 15.20 10.86
CA ALA A 401 -37.45 16.55 10.94
C ALA A 401 -38.55 17.62 10.77
N THR A 402 -38.36 18.77 11.42
CA THR A 402 -38.99 20.04 11.03
C THR A 402 -38.03 21.20 11.18
N SER A 403 -37.81 21.86 10.05
CA SER A 403 -37.24 23.19 9.87
C SER A 403 -38.34 24.25 10.05
N GLU A 404 -38.07 25.30 10.82
CA GLU A 404 -38.82 26.56 10.74
C GLU A 404 -37.87 27.76 10.82
N GLN A 405 -37.95 28.59 9.78
CA GLN A 405 -37.34 29.92 9.66
C GLN A 405 -38.21 30.95 10.37
N VAL A 406 -37.60 31.91 11.06
CA VAL A 406 -38.16 33.26 11.22
C VAL A 406 -37.04 34.29 11.03
N ASN A 407 -37.17 35.07 9.96
CA ASN A 407 -36.51 36.35 9.74
C ASN A 407 -37.32 37.45 10.43
N SER A 408 -36.63 38.43 11.03
CA SER A 408 -37.02 39.85 10.94
C SER A 408 -35.81 40.74 11.29
N ALA A 409 -35.51 41.62 10.35
CA ALA A 409 -34.46 42.64 10.36
C ALA A 409 -35.01 44.02 10.78
N SER A 410 -34.10 44.90 11.25
CA SER A 410 -34.00 46.36 11.03
C SER A 410 -32.73 46.83 11.79
N GLU A 411 -31.61 47.25 11.17
CA GLU A 411 -31.29 48.56 10.52
C GLU A 411 -31.63 49.78 11.41
N LEU A 412 -30.84 50.85 11.58
CA LEU A 412 -29.60 51.38 10.97
C LEU A 412 -29.17 52.66 11.75
N SER A 413 -28.07 53.29 11.32
CA SER A 413 -27.52 54.64 11.59
C SER A 413 -26.42 54.74 12.68
N ILE A 414 -25.12 55.02 12.41
CA ILE A 414 -24.34 55.98 11.59
C ILE A 414 -23.84 57.20 12.40
N SER A 415 -22.55 57.12 12.78
CA SER A 415 -21.46 58.12 12.68
C SER A 415 -21.51 59.46 13.48
N PRO A 416 -20.53 60.39 13.34
CA PRO A 416 -19.12 60.34 13.82
C PRO A 416 -18.67 61.67 14.51
N ASN A 417 -17.43 61.72 15.07
CA ASN A 417 -16.49 62.87 15.28
C ASN A 417 -15.78 62.79 16.65
N SER A 418 -14.62 63.40 16.95
CA SER A 418 -13.40 63.86 16.25
C SER A 418 -12.55 64.61 17.31
N GLN A 419 -11.21 64.51 17.22
CA GLN A 419 -10.18 65.48 17.72
C GLN A 419 -9.99 65.61 19.26
N SER A 420 -8.82 65.90 19.86
CA SER A 420 -7.52 66.47 19.45
C SER A 420 -6.50 66.43 20.61
N GLY A 421 -5.19 66.56 20.31
CA GLY A 421 -4.07 66.95 21.20
C GLY A 421 -2.81 66.07 20.97
N GLU A 422 -1.78 66.43 20.18
CA GLU A 422 -0.64 67.37 20.49
C GLU A 422 -0.02 67.09 21.87
N GLU A 423 1.28 66.79 22.05
CA GLU A 423 2.50 67.50 21.61
C GLU A 423 3.78 66.62 21.85
N ASP A 424 4.73 66.69 20.91
CA ASP A 424 6.17 67.00 21.06
C ASP A 424 7.21 66.17 21.89
N ASP A 425 8.24 65.73 21.14
CA ASP A 425 9.68 66.08 21.25
C ASP A 425 10.76 65.04 21.69
N ASN A 426 11.87 65.10 20.95
CA ASN A 426 13.25 64.61 21.13
C ASN A 426 13.55 63.09 21.09
N GLY A 427 14.57 62.60 20.38
CA GLY A 427 15.68 63.24 19.68
C GLY A 427 16.67 62.17 19.17
N LYS A 428 17.45 62.54 18.15
CA LYS A 428 18.54 61.77 17.53
C LYS A 428 19.60 61.32 18.55
N ILE A 429 20.19 60.13 18.35
CA ILE A 429 21.55 59.88 17.82
C ILE A 429 21.55 58.49 17.19
#